data_AF-B0XWI8-F1
#
_entry.id   AF-B0XWI8-F1
#
_cell.length_a   1.000
_cell.length_b   1.000
_cell.length_c   1.000
_cell.angle_alpha   90.00
_cell.angle_beta   90.00
_cell.angle_gamma   90.00
#
_symmetry.space_group_name_H-M   'P 1'
#
loop_
_entity.id
_entity.type
_entity.pdbx_description
1 polymer ?
#
loop_
_entity_poly.entity_id
_entity_poly.type
_entity_poly.pdbx_seq_one_letter_code
_entity_poly.pdbx_strand_id
1 'polypeptide(L)'
;MAATHGRKSTADSNVSEPHVLRGNVSHQVQAFTDWSQARRFRILDTIKHDHSEIKSFYELIVSSPGPEEQTKYQNQFTWELARHTVGEELVIYPALEKYLDDGKELARKDRAEHQTVKEKLKAFQDMKSTDPRFIPTLQSLWDDLQEHIRHEETEDIQLLEDVLSEQESLGLSQSLNRTKLFVPSHAHPGAPSTPPFETAIGLLTAPIDRLSDLFRKWPAT
;
A
#
# COMPACT_ATOMS: atom_id res chain seq x y z
N MET A 1 38.13 -34.50 -26.96
CA MET A 1 36.67 -34.33 -27.18
C MET A 1 36.05 -33.77 -25.92
N ALA A 2 35.29 -32.68 -26.10
CA ALA A 2 34.44 -31.89 -25.22
C ALA A 2 34.39 -32.12 -23.69
N ALA A 3 34.58 -31.00 -22.97
CA ALA A 3 34.13 -30.76 -21.61
C ALA A 3 32.61 -30.49 -21.57
N THR A 4 31.93 -30.87 -20.50
CA THR A 4 30.66 -30.25 -20.08
C THR A 4 30.61 -30.12 -18.57
N HIS A 5 30.89 -28.89 -18.10
CA HIS A 5 30.53 -28.39 -16.78
C HIS A 5 29.00 -28.24 -16.70
N GLY A 6 28.35 -28.98 -15.81
CA GLY A 6 26.96 -28.73 -15.41
C GLY A 6 26.90 -27.64 -14.35
N ARG A 7 26.89 -26.37 -14.78
CA ARG A 7 26.60 -25.22 -13.91
C ARG A 7 25.08 -25.23 -13.64
N LYS A 8 24.66 -25.62 -12.43
CA LYS A 8 23.28 -25.35 -11.99
C LYS A 8 23.13 -23.84 -11.83
N SER A 9 22.20 -23.28 -12.59
CA SER A 9 21.81 -21.87 -12.56
C SER A 9 21.17 -21.54 -11.22
N THR A 10 21.66 -20.47 -10.60
CA THR A 10 21.07 -19.76 -9.46
C THR A 10 19.78 -19.09 -9.91
N ALA A 11 18.69 -19.36 -9.21
CA ALA A 11 17.54 -18.46 -9.16
C ALA A 11 17.48 -17.96 -7.71
N ASP A 12 18.09 -16.80 -7.48
CA ASP A 12 17.87 -16.03 -6.25
C ASP A 12 16.44 -15.47 -6.33
N SER A 13 15.46 -16.25 -5.88
CA SER A 13 14.14 -15.72 -5.54
C SER A 13 14.20 -15.13 -4.14
N ASN A 14 14.95 -14.06 -3.97
CA ASN A 14 14.98 -13.31 -2.71
C ASN A 14 13.82 -12.30 -2.73
N VAL A 15 12.58 -12.82 -2.70
CA VAL A 15 11.45 -12.00 -2.25
C VAL A 15 11.77 -11.72 -0.78
N SER A 16 12.23 -10.51 -0.49
CA SER A 16 12.45 -10.10 0.90
C SER A 16 11.13 -10.26 1.62
N GLU A 17 11.11 -11.02 2.73
CA GLU A 17 9.86 -11.20 3.46
C GLU A 17 9.30 -9.82 3.84
N PRO A 18 8.05 -9.50 3.44
CA PRO A 18 7.47 -8.20 3.74
C PRO A 18 7.27 -8.06 5.24
N HIS A 19 7.40 -6.84 5.75
CA HIS A 19 7.31 -6.58 7.18
C HIS A 19 5.84 -6.63 7.62
N VAL A 20 5.47 -7.71 8.29
CA VAL A 20 4.09 -7.91 8.74
C VAL A 20 3.79 -7.09 10.00
N LEU A 21 3.11 -5.96 9.84
CA LEU A 21 2.64 -5.15 10.98
C LEU A 21 1.32 -5.66 11.55
N ARG A 22 1.35 -6.29 12.73
CA ARG A 22 0.14 -6.61 13.53
C ARG A 22 0.32 -6.34 15.00
N GLY A 23 -0.77 -5.98 15.68
CA GLY A 23 -0.77 -5.71 17.12
C GLY A 23 -1.52 -4.43 17.48
N ASN A 24 -1.38 -3.99 18.74
CA ASN A 24 -1.94 -2.72 19.17
C ASN A 24 -1.26 -1.56 18.42
N VAL A 25 -2.04 -0.52 18.08
CA VAL A 25 -1.61 0.70 17.40
C VAL A 25 -0.34 1.27 18.01
N SER A 26 -0.21 1.28 19.34
CA SER A 26 1.00 1.77 20.03
C SER A 26 2.29 1.03 19.64
N HIS A 27 2.23 -0.29 19.42
CA HIS A 27 3.41 -1.08 19.03
C HIS A 27 3.78 -0.86 17.57
N GLN A 28 2.77 -0.74 16.69
CA GLN A 28 2.97 -0.43 15.27
C GLN A 28 3.60 0.96 15.10
N VAL A 29 3.11 1.96 15.85
CA VAL A 29 3.70 3.31 15.89
C VAL A 29 5.16 3.23 16.29
N GLN A 30 5.47 2.54 17.38
CA GLN A 30 6.82 2.54 17.94
C GLN A 30 7.81 1.81 17.04
N ALA A 31 7.49 0.60 16.58
CA ALA A 31 8.33 -0.17 15.67
C ALA A 31 8.64 0.58 14.36
N PHE A 32 7.63 1.22 13.77
CA PHE A 32 7.82 2.02 12.57
C PHE A 32 8.61 3.31 12.84
N THR A 33 8.29 4.02 13.94
CA THR A 33 9.01 5.25 14.30
C THR A 33 10.49 4.95 14.50
N ASP A 34 10.82 3.87 15.20
CA ASP A 34 12.20 3.46 15.43
C ASP A 34 12.90 3.08 14.12
N TRP A 35 12.23 2.34 13.23
CA TRP A 35 12.77 1.95 11.92
C TRP A 35 12.98 3.14 10.98
N SER A 36 11.98 4.02 10.85
CA SER A 36 12.02 5.20 9.98
C SER A 36 13.02 6.25 10.47
N GLN A 37 13.10 6.48 11.79
CA GLN A 37 14.10 7.36 12.39
C GLN A 37 15.52 6.80 12.23
N ALA A 38 15.70 5.49 12.42
CA ALA A 38 17.01 4.86 12.22
C ALA A 38 17.50 4.97 10.77
N ARG A 39 16.59 4.99 9.80
CA ARG A 39 16.92 5.03 8.37
C ARG A 39 16.77 6.39 7.68
N ARG A 40 16.18 7.40 8.34
CA ARG A 40 15.86 8.72 7.77
C ARG A 40 15.16 8.63 6.41
N PHE A 41 14.11 7.82 6.31
CA PHE A 41 13.39 7.63 5.06
C PHE A 41 12.69 8.91 4.61
N ARG A 42 13.03 9.37 3.41
CA ARG A 42 12.34 10.46 2.72
C ARG A 42 11.01 9.95 2.15
N ILE A 43 10.18 10.85 1.63
CA ILE A 43 8.82 10.46 1.23
C ILE A 43 8.85 9.45 0.08
N LEU A 44 9.73 9.64 -0.92
CA LEU A 44 9.89 8.68 -2.01
C LEU A 44 10.32 7.29 -1.53
N ASP A 45 11.26 7.21 -0.58
CA ASP A 45 11.71 5.92 0.00
C ASP A 45 10.57 5.21 0.74
N THR A 46 9.70 5.98 1.38
CA THR A 46 8.55 5.47 2.13
C THR A 46 7.51 4.86 1.20
N ILE A 47 7.17 5.57 0.12
CA ILE A 47 6.20 5.09 -0.88
C ILE A 47 6.74 3.85 -1.59
N LYS A 48 8.01 3.87 -2.03
CA LYS A 48 8.69 2.70 -2.61
C LYS A 48 8.67 1.49 -1.70
N HIS A 49 8.84 1.71 -0.40
CA HIS A 49 8.76 0.63 0.57
C HIS A 49 7.35 0.03 0.63
N ASP A 50 6.32 0.87 0.79
CA ASP A 50 4.92 0.42 0.79
C ASP A 50 4.59 -0.39 -0.49
N HIS A 51 4.99 0.12 -1.66
CA HIS A 51 4.79 -0.56 -2.93
C HIS A 51 5.48 -1.91 -3.00
N SER A 52 6.72 -2.00 -2.52
CA SER A 52 7.47 -3.26 -2.44
C SER A 52 6.77 -4.27 -1.55
N GLU A 53 6.19 -3.85 -0.43
CA GLU A 53 5.43 -4.74 0.47
C GLU A 53 4.13 -5.23 -0.18
N ILE A 54 3.35 -4.31 -0.74
CA ILE A 54 2.09 -4.61 -1.44
C ILE A 54 2.36 -5.59 -2.59
N LYS A 55 3.42 -5.36 -3.38
CA LYS A 55 3.88 -6.28 -4.43
C LYS A 55 4.23 -7.65 -3.89
N SER A 56 4.97 -7.72 -2.80
CA SER A 56 5.37 -9.00 -2.19
C SER A 56 4.14 -9.80 -1.76
N PHE A 57 3.12 -9.15 -1.20
CA PHE A 57 1.85 -9.81 -0.86
C PHE A 57 1.09 -10.29 -2.09
N TYR A 58 1.05 -9.50 -3.18
CA TYR A 58 0.49 -9.96 -4.46
C TYR A 58 1.18 -11.25 -4.95
N GLU A 59 2.52 -11.26 -4.99
CA GLU A 59 3.30 -12.42 -5.43
C GLU A 59 3.07 -13.64 -4.54
N LEU A 60 2.95 -13.45 -3.23
CA LEU A 60 2.65 -14.50 -2.27
C LEU A 60 1.23 -15.06 -2.45
N ILE A 61 0.22 -14.25 -2.78
CA ILE A 61 -1.12 -14.75 -3.09
C ILE A 61 -1.10 -15.62 -4.35
N VAL A 62 -0.43 -15.16 -5.40
CA VAL A 62 -0.37 -15.85 -6.70
C VAL A 62 0.39 -17.18 -6.60
N SER A 63 1.47 -17.21 -5.82
CA SER A 63 2.31 -18.40 -5.64
C SER A 63 1.86 -19.34 -4.52
N SER A 64 0.89 -18.93 -3.70
CA SER A 64 0.43 -19.69 -2.53
C SER A 64 -0.11 -21.09 -2.91
N PRO A 65 0.22 -22.14 -2.14
CA PRO A 65 -0.11 -23.52 -2.46
C PRO A 65 -1.58 -23.88 -2.24
N GLY A 66 -2.38 -23.01 -1.60
CA GLY A 66 -3.78 -23.29 -1.38
C GLY A 66 -4.61 -22.16 -0.75
N PRO A 67 -5.93 -22.38 -0.63
CA PRO A 67 -6.90 -21.32 -0.30
C PRO A 67 -6.69 -20.65 1.06
N GLU A 68 -6.13 -21.37 2.04
CA GLU A 68 -5.87 -20.81 3.37
C GLU A 68 -4.77 -19.76 3.34
N GLU A 69 -3.65 -20.05 2.69
CA GLU A 69 -2.52 -19.13 2.58
C GLU A 69 -2.87 -17.93 1.69
N GLN A 70 -3.63 -18.16 0.62
CA GLN A 70 -4.22 -17.09 -0.18
C GLN A 70 -5.12 -16.16 0.64
N THR A 71 -5.93 -16.70 1.55
CA THR A 71 -6.80 -15.87 2.41
C THR A 71 -5.99 -15.01 3.36
N LYS A 72 -4.92 -15.58 3.93
CA LYS A 72 -3.99 -14.87 4.81
C LYS A 72 -3.37 -13.68 4.08
N TYR A 73 -2.75 -13.92 2.92
CA TYR A 73 -2.10 -12.85 2.18
C TYR A 73 -3.09 -11.89 1.49
N GLN A 74 -4.32 -12.33 1.15
CA GLN A 74 -5.40 -11.43 0.72
C GLN A 74 -5.72 -10.40 1.80
N ASN A 75 -5.85 -10.83 3.06
CA ASN A 75 -6.11 -9.91 4.17
C ASN A 75 -4.96 -8.91 4.33
N GLN A 76 -3.70 -9.37 4.22
CA GLN A 76 -2.54 -8.49 4.31
C GLN A 76 -2.43 -7.51 3.15
N PHE A 77 -2.60 -7.96 1.91
CA PHE A 77 -2.62 -7.13 0.72
C PHE A 77 -3.72 -6.07 0.80
N THR A 78 -4.94 -6.47 1.21
CA THR A 78 -6.08 -5.55 1.39
C THR A 78 -5.77 -4.52 2.46
N TRP A 79 -5.21 -4.96 3.59
CA TRP A 79 -4.86 -4.11 4.71
C TRP A 79 -3.88 -3.02 4.28
N GLU A 80 -2.78 -3.38 3.63
CA GLU A 80 -1.78 -2.40 3.17
C GLU A 80 -2.32 -1.48 2.09
N LEU A 81 -2.90 -2.02 1.01
CA LEU A 81 -3.33 -1.21 -0.12
C LEU A 81 -4.41 -0.19 0.28
N ALA A 82 -5.36 -0.58 1.15
CA ALA A 82 -6.39 0.34 1.62
C ALA A 82 -5.81 1.50 2.44
N ARG A 83 -4.87 1.24 3.35
CA ARG A 83 -4.29 2.30 4.19
C ARG A 83 -3.34 3.20 3.42
N HIS A 84 -2.59 2.61 2.49
CA HIS A 84 -1.69 3.32 1.60
C HIS A 84 -2.45 4.30 0.71
N THR A 85 -3.47 3.82 -0.02
CA THR A 85 -4.29 4.69 -0.91
C THR A 85 -4.95 5.85 -0.18
N VAL A 86 -5.61 5.59 0.95
CA VAL A 86 -6.21 6.67 1.76
C VAL A 86 -5.13 7.57 2.39
N GLY A 87 -3.96 7.01 2.74
CA GLY A 87 -2.83 7.78 3.24
C GLY A 87 -2.35 8.83 2.24
N GLU A 88 -2.24 8.47 0.98
CA GLU A 88 -1.86 9.37 -0.11
C GLU A 88 -2.90 10.45 -0.36
N GLU A 89 -4.18 10.08 -0.42
CA GLU A 89 -5.29 11.03 -0.56
C GLU A 89 -5.29 12.11 0.54
N LEU A 90 -4.87 11.75 1.75
CA LEU A 90 -4.86 12.62 2.93
C LEU A 90 -3.55 13.40 3.13
N VAL A 91 -2.42 12.93 2.60
CA VAL A 91 -1.10 13.51 2.89
C VAL A 91 -0.37 13.94 1.62
N ILE A 92 -0.33 13.08 0.61
CA ILE A 92 0.49 13.27 -0.58
C ILE A 92 -0.20 14.18 -1.58
N TYR A 93 -1.47 13.94 -1.88
CA TYR A 93 -2.19 14.77 -2.85
C TYR A 93 -2.32 16.23 -2.40
N PRO A 94 -2.61 16.54 -1.12
CA PRO A 94 -2.50 17.91 -0.63
C PRO A 94 -1.08 18.50 -0.73
N ALA A 95 -0.03 17.68 -0.61
CA ALA A 95 1.34 18.13 -0.78
C ALA A 95 1.65 18.44 -2.25
N LEU A 96 1.24 17.59 -3.19
CA LEU A 96 1.32 17.87 -4.63
C LEU A 96 0.64 19.22 -4.95
N GLU A 97 -0.62 19.38 -4.53
CA GLU A 97 -1.41 20.61 -4.73
C GLU A 97 -0.77 21.87 -4.12
N LYS A 98 0.03 21.72 -3.06
CA LYS A 98 0.67 22.83 -2.35
C LYS A 98 2.01 23.21 -2.97
N TYR A 99 2.82 22.24 -3.37
CA TYR A 99 4.23 22.45 -3.70
C TYR A 99 4.50 22.48 -5.21
N LEU A 100 3.60 21.95 -6.05
CA LEU A 100 3.77 21.90 -7.50
C LEU A 100 2.74 22.80 -8.20
N ASP A 101 3.18 23.54 -9.22
CA ASP A 101 2.31 24.41 -10.01
C ASP A 101 1.16 23.64 -10.67
N ASP A 102 1.46 22.47 -11.25
CA ASP A 102 0.48 21.55 -11.86
C ASP A 102 -0.08 20.51 -10.87
N GLY A 103 0.22 20.64 -9.57
CA GLY A 103 -0.06 19.63 -8.55
C GLY A 103 -1.54 19.28 -8.39
N LYS A 104 -2.45 20.21 -8.70
CA LYS A 104 -3.90 19.95 -8.71
C LYS A 104 -4.32 18.97 -9.80
N GLU A 105 -3.70 19.05 -10.97
CA GLU A 105 -4.04 18.14 -12.06
C GLU A 105 -3.47 16.75 -11.81
N LEU A 106 -2.24 16.66 -11.28
CA LEU A 106 -1.64 15.40 -10.82
C LEU A 106 -2.53 14.73 -9.76
N ALA A 107 -2.83 15.45 -8.67
CA ALA A 107 -3.70 14.96 -7.61
C ALA A 107 -5.13 14.62 -8.09
N ARG A 108 -5.63 15.22 -9.16
CA ARG A 108 -6.94 14.88 -9.75
C ARG A 108 -6.86 13.58 -10.54
N LYS A 109 -5.80 13.38 -11.32
CA LYS A 109 -5.53 12.16 -12.07
C LYS A 109 -5.37 10.98 -11.09
N ASP A 110 -4.54 11.12 -10.07
CA ASP A 110 -4.22 10.05 -9.14
C ASP A 110 -5.45 9.61 -8.33
N ARG A 111 -6.30 10.55 -7.90
CA ARG A 111 -7.59 10.22 -7.27
C ARG A 111 -8.51 9.41 -8.18
N ALA A 112 -8.48 9.64 -9.49
CA ALA A 112 -9.29 8.88 -10.44
C ALA A 112 -8.75 7.45 -10.63
N GLU A 113 -7.42 7.29 -10.65
CA GLU A 113 -6.76 5.98 -10.66
C GLU A 113 -7.06 5.22 -9.36
N HIS A 114 -6.90 5.87 -8.20
CA HIS A 114 -7.25 5.33 -6.88
C HIS A 114 -8.71 4.92 -6.78
N GLN A 115 -9.64 5.65 -7.38
CA GLN A 115 -11.05 5.25 -7.38
C GLN A 115 -11.22 3.88 -8.06
N THR A 116 -10.57 3.67 -9.21
CA THR A 116 -10.60 2.39 -9.93
C THR A 116 -9.96 1.28 -9.09
N VAL A 117 -8.80 1.55 -8.49
CA VAL A 117 -8.10 0.62 -7.58
C VAL A 117 -8.98 0.24 -6.39
N LYS A 118 -9.64 1.22 -5.73
CA LYS A 118 -10.52 0.98 -4.59
C LYS A 118 -11.72 0.12 -4.97
N GLU A 119 -12.33 0.35 -6.12
CA GLU A 119 -13.46 -0.46 -6.62
C GLU A 119 -13.06 -1.92 -6.87
N LYS A 120 -11.92 -2.14 -7.53
CA LYS A 120 -11.39 -3.48 -7.76
C LYS A 120 -10.93 -4.15 -6.46
N LEU A 121 -10.31 -3.40 -5.55
CA LEU A 121 -9.93 -3.90 -4.22
C LEU A 121 -11.17 -4.30 -3.42
N LYS A 122 -12.24 -3.50 -3.46
CA LYS A 122 -13.51 -3.85 -2.80
C LYS A 122 -14.09 -5.15 -3.35
N ALA A 123 -14.08 -5.33 -4.67
CA ALA A 123 -14.50 -6.59 -5.28
C ALA A 123 -13.62 -7.76 -4.81
N PHE A 124 -12.30 -7.60 -4.82
CA PHE A 124 -11.34 -8.63 -4.43
C PHE A 124 -11.44 -9.02 -2.95
N GLN A 125 -11.49 -8.06 -2.03
CA GLN A 125 -11.49 -8.32 -0.58
C GLN A 125 -12.73 -9.08 -0.09
N ASP A 126 -13.84 -9.01 -0.84
CA ASP A 126 -15.10 -9.70 -0.50
C ASP A 126 -15.16 -11.12 -1.11
N MET A 127 -14.19 -11.50 -1.95
CA MET A 127 -14.11 -12.84 -2.55
C MET A 127 -13.45 -13.85 -1.63
N LYS A 128 -13.93 -15.09 -1.69
CA LYS A 128 -13.22 -16.24 -1.12
C LYS A 128 -12.10 -16.67 -2.07
N SER A 129 -10.98 -17.13 -1.53
CA SER A 129 -9.87 -17.70 -2.32
C SER A 129 -10.26 -18.93 -3.17
N THR A 130 -11.36 -19.60 -2.83
CA THR A 130 -11.91 -20.70 -3.64
C THR A 130 -12.79 -20.24 -4.79
N ASP A 131 -13.08 -18.94 -4.94
CA ASP A 131 -13.83 -18.41 -6.08
C ASP A 131 -12.96 -18.48 -7.34
N PRO A 132 -13.43 -19.06 -8.46
CA PRO A 132 -12.64 -19.12 -9.69
C PRO A 132 -12.25 -17.74 -10.25
N ARG A 133 -12.91 -16.66 -9.82
CA ARG A 133 -12.61 -15.26 -10.20
C ARG A 133 -11.54 -14.62 -9.31
N PHE A 134 -11.11 -15.27 -8.23
CA PHE A 134 -10.21 -14.70 -7.22
C PHE A 134 -8.90 -14.20 -7.84
N ILE A 135 -8.15 -15.08 -8.53
CA ILE A 135 -6.89 -14.72 -9.19
C ILE A 135 -7.10 -13.74 -10.35
N PRO A 136 -8.06 -13.96 -11.29
CA PRO A 136 -8.34 -12.99 -12.34
C PRO A 136 -8.65 -11.57 -11.83
N THR A 137 -9.39 -11.46 -10.72
CA THR A 137 -9.73 -10.16 -10.11
C THR A 137 -8.49 -9.51 -9.50
N LEU A 138 -7.65 -10.29 -8.79
CA LEU A 138 -6.39 -9.80 -8.25
C LEU A 138 -5.43 -9.32 -9.34
N GLN A 139 -5.32 -10.05 -10.45
CA GLN A 139 -4.47 -9.66 -11.58
C GLN A 139 -4.98 -8.37 -12.22
N SER A 140 -6.29 -8.25 -12.46
CA SER A 140 -6.87 -7.02 -12.98
C SER A 140 -6.67 -5.82 -12.06
N LEU A 141 -6.73 -6.02 -10.74
CA LEU A 141 -6.40 -4.99 -9.75
C LEU A 141 -4.91 -4.62 -9.82
N TRP A 142 -4.04 -5.62 -9.89
CA TRP A 142 -2.60 -5.43 -9.94
C TRP A 142 -2.14 -4.71 -11.21
N ASP A 143 -2.75 -4.98 -12.36
CA ASP A 143 -2.44 -4.32 -13.63
C ASP A 143 -2.66 -2.80 -13.58
N ASP A 144 -3.76 -2.35 -12.95
CA ASP A 144 -4.02 -0.92 -12.75
C ASP A 144 -3.07 -0.33 -11.70
N LEU A 145 -2.87 -1.05 -10.58
CA LEU A 145 -2.04 -0.59 -9.48
C LEU A 145 -0.57 -0.45 -9.88
N GLN A 146 -0.01 -1.40 -10.64
CA GLN A 146 1.40 -1.35 -11.03
C GLN A 146 1.71 -0.16 -11.96
N GLU A 147 0.74 0.26 -12.78
CA GLU A 147 0.90 1.44 -13.65
C GLU A 147 0.85 2.73 -12.82
N HIS A 148 -0.06 2.79 -11.83
CA HIS A 148 -0.11 3.88 -10.85
C HIS A 148 1.22 3.99 -10.08
N ILE A 149 1.69 2.88 -9.50
CA ILE A 149 2.99 2.78 -8.80
C ILE A 149 4.13 3.32 -9.66
N ARG A 150 4.18 2.93 -10.94
CA ARG A 150 5.24 3.36 -11.84
C ARG A 150 5.22 4.87 -12.05
N HIS A 151 4.06 5.45 -12.34
CA HIS A 151 3.93 6.90 -12.49
C HIS A 151 4.34 7.62 -11.21
N GLU A 152 3.80 7.20 -10.08
CA GLU A 152 4.03 7.84 -8.81
C GLU A 152 5.52 7.84 -8.41
N GLU A 153 6.20 6.71 -8.53
CA GLU A 153 7.61 6.57 -8.14
C GLU A 153 8.60 7.27 -9.07
N THR A 154 8.23 7.50 -10.34
CA THR A 154 9.14 8.03 -11.37
C THR A 154 8.81 9.44 -11.80
N GLU A 155 7.60 9.92 -11.53
CA GLU A 155 7.10 11.22 -11.94
C GLU A 155 6.58 11.98 -10.71
N ASP A 156 5.41 11.65 -10.18
CA ASP A 156 4.69 12.53 -9.24
C ASP A 156 5.46 12.78 -7.93
N ILE A 157 5.93 11.73 -7.28
CA ILE A 157 6.67 11.84 -6.01
C ILE A 157 8.09 12.29 -6.25
N GLN A 158 8.70 11.94 -7.39
CA GLN A 158 10.03 12.45 -7.74
C GLN A 158 9.99 13.97 -7.92
N LEU A 159 8.99 14.51 -8.62
CA LEU A 159 8.79 15.95 -8.78
C LEU A 159 8.57 16.64 -7.43
N LEU A 160 7.77 16.02 -6.55
CA LEU A 160 7.57 16.52 -5.19
C LEU A 160 8.88 16.51 -4.39
N GLU A 161 9.64 15.42 -4.45
CA GLU A 161 10.91 15.25 -3.74
C GLU A 161 11.97 16.28 -4.18
N ASP A 162 11.97 16.66 -5.46
CA ASP A 162 12.90 17.64 -6.04
C ASP A 162 12.67 19.07 -5.53
N VAL A 163 11.44 19.42 -5.12
CA VAL A 163 11.09 20.76 -4.62
C VAL A 163 11.07 20.85 -3.09
N LEU A 164 11.04 19.71 -2.38
CA LEU A 164 11.01 19.68 -0.93
C LEU A 164 12.41 19.78 -0.31
N SER A 165 12.51 20.51 0.80
CA SER A 165 13.66 20.34 1.69
C SER A 165 13.67 18.94 2.31
N GLU A 166 14.85 18.49 2.76
CA GLU A 166 14.99 17.20 3.45
C GLU A 166 14.05 17.09 4.66
N GLN A 167 13.92 18.16 5.44
CA GLN A 167 13.06 18.16 6.63
C GLN A 167 11.57 18.09 6.27
N GLU A 168 11.14 18.73 5.19
CA GLU A 168 9.74 18.63 4.72
C GLU A 168 9.43 17.22 4.20
N SER A 169 10.35 16.62 3.44
CA SER A 169 10.20 15.24 2.95
C SER A 169 10.12 14.21 4.09
N LEU A 170 11.02 14.33 5.09
CA LEU A 170 10.95 13.51 6.31
C LEU A 170 9.64 13.73 7.07
N GLY A 171 9.15 14.98 7.11
CA GLY A 171 7.87 15.32 7.74
C GLY A 171 6.68 14.66 7.03
N LEU A 172 6.65 14.66 5.70
CA LEU A 172 5.62 13.97 4.92
C LEU A 172 5.67 12.46 5.13
N SER A 173 6.85 11.85 5.13
CA SER A 173 7.02 10.43 5.46
C SER A 173 6.41 10.11 6.83
N GLN A 174 6.76 10.87 7.88
CA GLN A 174 6.21 10.66 9.22
C GLN A 174 4.69 10.85 9.26
N SER A 175 4.17 11.86 8.54
CA SER A 175 2.74 12.13 8.44
C SER A 175 1.98 10.99 7.76
N LEU A 176 2.47 10.51 6.61
CA LEU A 176 1.88 9.38 5.87
C LEU A 176 1.78 8.15 6.76
N ASN A 177 2.88 7.79 7.43
CA ASN A 177 2.91 6.61 8.28
C ASN A 177 2.01 6.74 9.51
N ARG A 178 1.92 7.93 10.11
CA ARG A 178 0.97 8.17 11.19
C ARG A 178 -0.46 8.07 10.70
N THR A 179 -0.77 8.61 9.52
CA THR A 179 -2.11 8.54 8.91
C THR A 179 -2.55 7.10 8.67
N LYS A 180 -1.65 6.23 8.16
CA LYS A 180 -1.90 4.79 7.98
C LYS A 180 -2.35 4.04 9.25
N LEU A 181 -2.19 4.62 10.44
CA LEU A 181 -2.65 4.00 11.69
C LEU A 181 -4.13 4.24 11.98
N PHE A 182 -4.73 5.27 11.39
CA PHE A 182 -6.09 5.72 11.73
C PHE A 182 -7.07 5.63 10.57
N VAL A 183 -6.58 5.47 9.35
CA VAL A 183 -7.40 5.25 8.16
C VAL A 183 -7.97 3.82 8.12
N PRO A 184 -9.07 3.59 7.35
CA PRO A 184 -9.67 2.28 7.19
C PRO A 184 -8.68 1.22 6.69
N SER A 185 -8.81 0.00 7.18
CA SER A 185 -8.00 -1.15 6.74
C SER A 185 -8.59 -1.90 5.54
N HIS A 186 -9.71 -1.44 4.99
CA HIS A 186 -10.36 -2.01 3.83
C HIS A 186 -10.78 -0.92 2.83
N ALA A 187 -11.02 -1.32 1.59
CA ALA A 187 -11.52 -0.40 0.57
C ALA A 187 -12.96 0.01 0.86
N HIS A 188 -13.20 1.32 0.85
CA HIS A 188 -14.54 1.93 0.90
C HIS A 188 -14.70 2.88 -0.28
N PRO A 189 -15.01 2.40 -1.51
CA PRO A 189 -15.03 3.23 -2.71
C PRO A 189 -16.08 4.35 -2.71
N GLY A 190 -17.08 4.26 -1.84
CA GLY A 190 -18.08 5.32 -1.64
C GLY A 190 -17.65 6.40 -0.65
N ALA A 191 -16.47 6.27 -0.02
CA ALA A 191 -15.92 7.29 0.86
C ALA A 191 -15.38 8.47 0.04
N PRO A 192 -15.57 9.73 0.48
CA PRO A 192 -15.00 10.89 -0.19
C PRO A 192 -13.46 10.85 -0.25
N SER A 193 -12.88 11.23 -1.39
CA SER A 193 -11.42 11.27 -1.65
C SER A 193 -10.82 12.69 -1.65
N THR A 194 -11.59 13.70 -1.22
CA THR A 194 -11.15 15.11 -1.19
C THR A 194 -11.50 15.80 0.15
N PRO A 195 -10.66 16.74 0.63
CA PRO A 195 -11.03 17.60 1.77
C PRO A 195 -12.28 18.48 1.47
N PRO A 196 -12.96 19.08 2.47
CA PRO A 196 -12.60 19.15 3.88
C PRO A 196 -13.04 17.91 4.67
N PHE A 197 -12.05 17.31 5.33
CA PHE A 197 -12.21 16.09 6.13
C PHE A 197 -12.78 16.36 7.54
N GLU A 198 -13.25 17.57 7.86
CA GLU A 198 -14.01 17.82 9.10
C GLU A 198 -15.26 16.92 9.19
N THR A 199 -15.81 16.54 8.03
CA THR A 199 -16.87 15.52 7.88
C THR A 199 -16.32 14.08 7.94
N ALA A 200 -15.04 13.87 7.66
CA ALA A 200 -14.35 12.59 7.76
C ALA A 200 -13.98 12.19 9.20
N ILE A 201 -14.30 13.04 10.19
CA ILE A 201 -14.49 12.57 11.57
C ILE A 201 -15.46 11.36 11.58
N GLY A 202 -16.44 11.30 10.67
CA GLY A 202 -17.31 10.13 10.49
C GLY A 202 -16.58 8.83 10.08
N LEU A 203 -15.49 8.93 9.30
CA LEU A 203 -14.64 7.80 8.91
C LEU A 203 -13.70 7.37 10.05
N LEU A 204 -13.19 8.33 10.84
CA LEU A 204 -12.40 8.06 12.05
C LEU A 204 -13.22 7.36 13.15
N THR A 205 -14.55 7.47 13.13
CA THR A 205 -15.45 6.89 14.14
C THR A 205 -16.05 5.53 13.80
N ALA A 206 -15.67 4.89 12.69
CA ALA A 206 -16.12 3.54 12.37
C ALA A 206 -15.00 2.51 12.60
N PRO A 207 -14.75 2.04 13.83
CA PRO A 207 -13.80 0.96 14.13
C PRO A 207 -14.26 -0.41 13.59
N ILE A 208 -15.19 -0.46 12.64
CA ILE A 208 -15.81 -1.70 12.14
C ILE A 208 -14.74 -2.59 11.51
N ASP A 209 -13.87 -2.02 10.67
CA ASP A 209 -12.81 -2.80 10.02
C ASP A 209 -11.82 -3.36 11.05
N ARG A 210 -11.41 -2.56 12.03
CA ARG A 210 -10.49 -2.99 13.10
C ARG A 210 -11.07 -4.09 13.97
N LEU A 211 -12.38 -4.06 14.24
CA LEU A 211 -13.07 -5.15 14.93
C LEU A 211 -13.09 -6.41 14.07
N SER A 212 -13.38 -6.28 12.77
CA SER A 212 -13.34 -7.41 11.84
C SER A 212 -11.93 -8.01 11.71
N ASP A 213 -10.89 -7.18 11.73
CA ASP A 213 -9.49 -7.58 11.61
C ASP A 213 -9.04 -8.52 12.74
N LEU A 214 -9.60 -8.38 13.94
CA LEU A 214 -9.31 -9.27 15.08
C LEU A 214 -9.72 -10.73 14.82
N PHE A 215 -10.68 -10.96 13.91
CA PHE A 215 -11.19 -12.28 13.59
C PHE A 215 -10.65 -12.83 12.25
N ARG A 216 -9.82 -12.06 11.54
CA ARG A 216 -9.22 -12.46 10.26
C ARG A 216 -8.02 -13.39 10.44
N LYS A 217 -7.73 -14.15 9.38
CA LYS A 217 -6.52 -14.97 9.26
C LYS A 217 -5.38 -14.15 8.66
N TRP A 218 -4.18 -14.41 9.11
CA TRP A 218 -3.08 -13.48 9.02
C TRP A 218 -1.78 -14.30 8.83
N PRO A 219 -0.88 -13.96 7.88
CA PRO A 219 0.41 -14.66 7.69
C PRO A 219 1.22 -14.81 8.99
N ALA A 220 1.98 -15.89 9.17
CA ALA A 220 2.87 -15.97 10.34
C ALA A 220 3.97 -14.89 10.26
N THR A 221 4.49 -14.47 11.43
CA THR A 221 5.69 -13.64 11.56
C THR A 221 6.94 -14.51 11.67
#